data_AF-A0A6N6T2L8-F1
#
_entry.id   AF-A0A6N6T2L8-F1
#
_cell.length_a   1.000
_cell.length_b   1.000
_cell.length_c   1.000
_cell.angle_alpha   90.00
_cell.angle_beta   90.00
_cell.angle_gamma   90.00
#
_symmetry.space_group_name_H-M   'P 1'
#
loop_
_entity.id
_entity.type
_entity.pdbx_description
1 polymer ?
#
loop_
_entity_poly.entity_id
_entity_poly.type
_entity_poly.pdbx_seq_one_letter_code
_entity_poly.pdbx_strand_id
1 'polypeptide(L)'
;MAKALARCLLLVAAVLPMLAWPSAPSAAEEPKAAVPAPETEEEKKERATRRVCAVALCATLHNHKPATGDVACSVQKTWRKELMTAILAKGGLSWPWGNARCATDLKFDRATLIKAMTESDFEAQFDTHDVRCELQRESEKYEIKLQIRPRVTFKQGKAVKASLNWGKIEAPTLAKSALWSATAADNSFGVLQSTVVEDINEFIQAKCTEVKEEWQGK
;
A
#
# COMPACT_ATOMS: atom_id res chain seq x y z
N MET A 1 1.24 -47.40 -7.40
CA MET A 1 0.83 -48.64 -6.70
C MET A 1 -0.09 -48.19 -5.55
N ALA A 2 -1.40 -48.06 -5.75
CA ALA A 2 -2.45 -49.09 -5.88
C ALA A 2 -2.92 -49.67 -4.52
N LYS A 3 -4.24 -49.50 -4.27
CA LYS A 3 -5.19 -50.12 -3.31
C LYS A 3 -5.93 -49.02 -2.53
N ALA A 4 -7.19 -48.62 -2.78
CA ALA A 4 -8.38 -49.24 -3.38
C ALA A 4 -8.86 -50.53 -2.68
N LEU A 5 -10.00 -50.43 -1.97
CA LEU A 5 -11.07 -51.45 -1.76
C LEU A 5 -12.01 -50.91 -0.64
N ALA A 6 -13.16 -50.30 -0.92
CA ALA A 6 -14.42 -50.81 -1.48
C ALA A 6 -15.34 -51.53 -0.46
N ARG A 7 -16.54 -50.96 -0.26
CA ARG A 7 -17.83 -51.62 0.03
C ARG A 7 -18.90 -50.78 -0.71
N CYS A 8 -19.48 -51.20 -1.84
CA CYS A 8 -20.56 -52.21 -2.01
C CYS A 8 -21.66 -52.04 -0.95
N LEU A 9 -22.96 -51.94 -1.24
CA LEU A 9 -23.75 -52.15 -2.45
C LEU A 9 -25.15 -51.61 -2.09
N LEU A 10 -25.85 -50.91 -2.98
CA LEU A 10 -27.32 -50.92 -3.02
C LEU A 10 -27.75 -50.51 -4.44
N LEU A 11 -28.00 -51.55 -5.23
CA LEU A 11 -28.68 -51.50 -6.52
C LEU A 11 -30.18 -51.34 -6.27
N VAL A 12 -30.77 -50.27 -6.78
CA VAL A 12 -32.19 -50.26 -7.17
C VAL A 12 -32.24 -49.77 -8.60
N ALA A 13 -32.58 -50.68 -9.51
CA ALA A 13 -32.86 -50.39 -10.91
C ALA A 13 -34.36 -50.19 -11.08
N ALA A 14 -34.80 -49.03 -11.59
CA ALA A 14 -36.10 -48.84 -12.22
C ALA A 14 -36.15 -47.56 -13.08
N VAL A 15 -35.85 -47.70 -14.38
CA VAL A 15 -36.60 -47.22 -15.57
C VAL A 15 -37.04 -45.72 -15.70
N LEU A 16 -36.53 -45.05 -16.76
CA LEU A 16 -36.96 -43.83 -17.51
C LEU A 16 -36.77 -42.42 -16.87
N PRO A 17 -36.57 -41.31 -17.64
CA PRO A 17 -36.21 -41.10 -19.07
C PRO A 17 -34.86 -40.35 -19.24
N MET A 18 -34.37 -40.19 -20.49
CA MET A 18 -33.22 -39.34 -20.83
C MET A 18 -33.46 -37.89 -20.37
N LEU A 19 -32.87 -37.51 -19.25
CA LEU A 19 -32.70 -36.12 -18.86
C LEU A 19 -31.26 -35.72 -19.22
N ALA A 20 -31.15 -34.69 -20.04
CA ALA A 20 -29.90 -34.10 -20.46
C ALA A 20 -28.94 -33.95 -19.27
N TRP A 21 -27.70 -34.42 -19.45
CA TRP A 21 -26.63 -34.10 -18.51
C TRP A 21 -26.58 -32.58 -18.35
N PRO A 22 -26.61 -32.04 -17.12
CA PRO A 22 -26.24 -30.65 -16.93
C PRO A 22 -24.78 -30.52 -17.39
N SER A 23 -24.59 -29.73 -18.43
CA SER A 23 -23.28 -29.29 -18.89
C SER A 23 -22.46 -28.89 -17.67
N ALA A 24 -21.26 -29.45 -17.54
CA ALA A 24 -20.32 -29.02 -16.53
C ALA A 24 -20.26 -27.48 -16.55
N PRO A 25 -20.28 -26.80 -15.39
CA PRO A 25 -20.09 -25.35 -15.38
C PRO A 25 -18.79 -25.07 -16.11
N SER A 26 -18.89 -24.32 -17.21
CA SER A 26 -17.73 -23.77 -17.92
C SER A 26 -16.83 -23.18 -16.86
N ALA A 27 -15.59 -23.65 -16.79
CA ALA A 27 -14.56 -22.99 -16.00
C ALA A 27 -14.64 -21.51 -16.38
N ALA A 28 -15.06 -20.67 -15.44
CA ALA A 28 -15.01 -19.24 -15.61
C ALA A 28 -13.54 -18.93 -15.88
N GLU A 29 -13.23 -18.44 -17.08
CA GLU A 29 -11.92 -17.93 -17.39
C GLU A 29 -11.58 -16.90 -16.31
N GLU A 30 -10.54 -17.19 -15.51
CA GLU A 30 -9.98 -16.21 -14.60
C GLU A 30 -9.68 -14.95 -15.42
N PRO A 31 -10.13 -13.76 -14.99
CA PRO A 31 -9.89 -12.54 -15.73
C PRO A 31 -8.38 -12.37 -15.92
N LYS A 32 -7.93 -12.50 -17.18
CA LYS A 32 -6.54 -12.26 -17.56
C LYS A 32 -6.19 -10.86 -17.07
N ALA A 33 -5.28 -10.76 -16.09
CA ALA A 33 -4.87 -9.49 -15.52
C ALA A 33 -4.43 -8.56 -16.67
N ALA A 34 -5.18 -7.47 -16.88
CA ALA A 34 -4.88 -6.51 -17.93
C ALA A 34 -3.46 -5.96 -17.70
N VAL A 35 -2.63 -5.96 -18.75
CA VAL A 35 -1.30 -5.35 -18.69
C VAL A 35 -1.50 -3.87 -18.31
N PRO A 36 -0.87 -3.38 -17.23
CA PRO A 36 -1.02 -1.99 -16.82
C PRO A 36 -0.60 -1.07 -17.96
N ALA A 37 -1.42 -0.06 -18.26
CA ALA A 37 -1.05 0.97 -19.24
C ALA A 37 0.32 1.59 -18.88
N PRO A 38 1.13 2.02 -19.86
CA PRO A 38 2.40 2.68 -19.58
C PRO A 38 2.18 3.97 -18.77
N GLU A 39 3.20 4.37 -18.00
CA GLU A 39 3.19 5.65 -17.26
C GLU A 39 3.11 6.86 -18.20
N THR A 40 2.30 7.84 -17.81
CA THR A 40 2.24 9.17 -18.41
C THR A 40 3.53 9.96 -18.15
N GLU A 41 3.76 11.03 -18.90
CA GLU A 41 4.92 11.90 -18.67
C GLU A 41 4.88 12.58 -17.30
N GLU A 42 3.69 12.91 -16.80
CA GLU A 42 3.48 13.41 -15.45
C GLU A 42 3.88 12.38 -14.40
N GLU A 43 3.46 11.12 -14.54
CA GLU A 43 3.81 10.04 -13.61
C GLU A 43 5.31 9.72 -13.65
N LYS A 44 5.96 9.85 -14.81
CA LYS A 44 7.42 9.72 -14.93
C LYS A 44 8.14 10.82 -14.15
N LYS A 45 7.69 12.07 -14.27
CA LYS A 45 8.23 13.20 -13.50
C LYS A 45 8.02 13.00 -12.00
N GLU A 46 6.83 12.58 -11.59
CA GLU A 46 6.53 12.25 -10.18
C GLU A 46 7.44 11.12 -9.65
N ARG A 47 7.69 10.08 -10.46
CA ARG A 47 8.61 9.01 -10.06
C ARG A 47 10.03 9.53 -9.91
N ALA A 48 10.48 10.39 -10.81
CA ALA A 48 11.82 10.98 -10.74
C ALA A 48 12.00 11.82 -9.46
N THR A 49 11.02 12.63 -9.07
CA THR A 49 11.10 13.39 -7.81
C THR A 49 11.09 12.47 -6.58
N ARG A 50 10.25 11.41 -6.58
CA ARG A 50 10.28 10.39 -5.53
C ARG A 50 11.61 9.63 -5.48
N ARG A 51 12.29 9.41 -6.61
CA ARG A 51 13.61 8.76 -6.66
C ARG A 51 14.66 9.57 -5.89
N VAL A 52 14.69 10.89 -6.07
CA VAL A 52 15.61 11.76 -5.33
C VAL A 52 15.40 11.64 -3.81
N CYS A 53 14.14 11.62 -3.38
CA CYS A 53 13.82 11.41 -1.97
C CYS A 53 14.26 10.02 -1.48
N ALA A 54 14.01 8.98 -2.28
CA ALA A 54 14.43 7.62 -1.96
C ALA A 54 15.94 7.52 -1.76
N VAL A 55 16.74 8.13 -2.65
CA VAL A 55 18.21 8.19 -2.51
C VAL A 55 18.61 8.82 -1.18
N ALA A 56 18.03 9.96 -0.81
CA ALA A 56 18.37 10.65 0.45
C ALA A 56 17.98 9.85 1.70
N LEU A 57 16.82 9.19 1.68
CA LEU A 57 16.38 8.30 2.76
C LEU A 57 17.29 7.07 2.85
N CYS A 58 17.56 6.41 1.74
CA CYS A 58 18.40 5.22 1.70
C CYS A 58 19.85 5.50 2.12
N ALA A 59 20.42 6.65 1.73
CA ALA A 59 21.73 7.09 2.23
C ALA A 59 21.72 7.20 3.77
N THR A 60 20.67 7.78 4.34
CA THR A 60 20.53 7.90 5.80
C THR A 60 20.41 6.53 6.47
N LEU A 61 19.53 5.68 5.95
CA LEU A 61 19.21 4.37 6.53
C LEU A 61 20.38 3.38 6.44
N HIS A 62 21.21 3.46 5.41
CA HIS A 62 22.28 2.47 5.17
C HIS A 62 23.69 2.99 5.46
N ASN A 63 24.00 4.27 5.17
CA ASN A 63 25.32 4.83 5.45
C ASN A 63 25.39 5.49 6.84
N HIS A 64 24.23 5.74 7.46
CA HIS A 64 24.08 6.48 8.71
C HIS A 64 24.71 7.88 8.68
N LYS A 65 24.70 8.52 7.50
CA LYS A 65 25.27 9.84 7.26
C LYS A 65 24.39 10.70 6.35
N PRO A 66 24.41 12.04 6.55
CA PRO A 66 24.84 12.73 7.77
C PRO A 66 24.01 12.29 9.00
N ALA A 67 24.60 12.40 10.19
CA ALA A 67 23.98 11.88 11.43
C ALA A 67 22.86 12.76 11.99
N THR A 68 22.77 14.02 11.56
CA THR A 68 21.84 15.03 12.08
C THR A 68 21.22 15.85 10.94
N GLY A 69 20.17 16.59 11.27
CA GLY A 69 19.38 17.34 10.31
C GLY A 69 18.29 16.49 9.68
N ASP A 70 17.66 17.03 8.64
CA ASP A 70 16.44 16.45 8.07
C ASP A 70 16.69 15.85 6.67
N VAL A 71 15.93 14.81 6.35
CA VAL A 71 15.58 14.48 4.96
C VAL A 71 14.24 15.14 4.69
N ALA A 72 14.22 16.17 3.84
CA ALA A 72 13.00 16.86 3.44
C ALA A 72 12.73 16.66 1.95
N CYS A 73 11.50 16.28 1.60
CA CYS A 73 11.11 16.00 0.22
C CYS A 73 9.66 16.41 -0.04
N SER A 74 9.43 17.18 -1.09
CA SER A 74 8.08 17.32 -1.66
C SER A 74 7.82 16.14 -2.59
N VAL A 75 6.89 15.27 -2.23
CA VAL A 75 6.51 14.11 -3.04
C VAL A 75 5.10 14.25 -3.56
N GLN A 76 4.91 13.86 -4.80
CA GLN A 76 3.60 13.73 -5.42
C GLN A 76 3.49 12.34 -6.03
N LYS A 77 2.31 11.73 -5.93
CA LYS A 77 1.99 10.45 -6.55
C LYS A 77 0.56 10.41 -7.03
N THR A 78 0.41 10.10 -8.30
CA THR A 78 -0.83 9.65 -8.89
C THR A 78 -0.99 8.15 -8.64
N TRP A 79 -2.08 7.81 -7.95
CA TRP A 79 -2.57 6.46 -7.76
C TRP A 79 -3.70 6.23 -8.75
N ARG A 80 -3.46 5.34 -9.71
CA ARG A 80 -4.45 5.03 -10.74
C ARG A 80 -5.65 4.31 -10.14
N LYS A 81 -6.83 4.54 -10.71
CA LYS A 81 -8.09 3.92 -10.29
C LYS A 81 -7.97 2.41 -10.15
N GLU A 82 -7.34 1.74 -11.11
CA GLU A 82 -7.20 0.28 -11.15
C GLU A 82 -6.37 -0.22 -9.97
N LEU A 83 -5.28 0.49 -9.64
CA LEU A 83 -4.44 0.17 -8.50
C LEU A 83 -5.18 0.40 -7.18
N MET A 84 -5.88 1.54 -7.04
CA MET A 84 -6.66 1.83 -5.82
C MET A 84 -7.79 0.82 -5.62
N THR A 85 -8.47 0.44 -6.71
CA THR A 85 -9.52 -0.59 -6.68
C THR A 85 -8.94 -1.92 -6.24
N ALA A 86 -7.78 -2.33 -6.78
CA ALA A 86 -7.14 -3.58 -6.41
C ALA A 86 -6.67 -3.60 -4.95
N ILE A 87 -6.12 -2.49 -4.44
CA ILE A 87 -5.68 -2.37 -3.04
C ILE A 87 -6.89 -2.46 -2.10
N LEU A 88 -7.93 -1.67 -2.34
CA LEU A 88 -9.10 -1.63 -1.44
C LEU A 88 -9.94 -2.92 -1.50
N ALA A 89 -9.99 -3.58 -2.65
CA ALA A 89 -10.67 -4.86 -2.79
C ALA A 89 -10.10 -5.94 -1.85
N LYS A 90 -8.80 -5.90 -1.54
CA LYS A 90 -8.19 -6.82 -0.55
C LYS A 90 -8.78 -6.65 0.85
N GLY A 91 -9.25 -5.45 1.19
CA GLY A 91 -9.94 -5.13 2.44
C GLY A 91 -11.46 -5.17 2.35
N GLY A 92 -12.03 -5.66 1.23
CA GLY A 92 -13.48 -5.68 1.01
C GLY A 92 -14.11 -4.29 0.77
N LEU A 93 -13.30 -3.29 0.47
CA LEU A 93 -13.73 -1.91 0.24
C LEU A 93 -13.77 -1.61 -1.26
N SER A 94 -14.72 -0.77 -1.68
CA SER A 94 -14.80 -0.28 -3.06
C SER A 94 -14.12 1.09 -3.21
N TRP A 95 -13.54 1.34 -4.38
CA TRP A 95 -12.99 2.65 -4.75
C TRP A 95 -13.95 3.36 -5.74
N PRO A 96 -14.76 4.31 -5.28
CA PRO A 96 -15.78 4.96 -6.11
C PRO A 96 -15.25 6.11 -6.99
N TRP A 97 -13.96 6.43 -6.89
CA TRP A 97 -13.35 7.58 -7.60
C TRP A 97 -12.49 7.13 -8.78
N GLY A 98 -12.05 8.08 -9.60
CA GLY A 98 -11.00 7.91 -10.60
C GLY A 98 -9.62 7.86 -9.96
N ASN A 99 -8.62 8.42 -10.63
CA ASN A 99 -7.28 8.52 -10.07
C ASN A 99 -7.27 9.40 -8.80
N ALA A 100 -6.41 9.06 -7.84
CA ALA A 100 -6.08 9.91 -6.71
C ALA A 100 -4.69 10.50 -6.91
N ARG A 101 -4.57 11.82 -7.01
CA ARG A 101 -3.27 12.49 -7.07
C ARG A 101 -2.98 13.12 -5.73
N CYS A 102 -2.06 12.52 -4.98
CA CYS A 102 -1.71 12.97 -3.64
C CYS A 102 -0.34 13.63 -3.61
N ALA A 103 -0.19 14.67 -2.80
CA ALA A 103 1.05 15.37 -2.54
C ALA A 103 1.24 15.58 -1.04
N THR A 104 2.49 15.54 -0.59
CA THR A 104 2.88 15.81 0.79
C THR A 104 4.31 16.30 0.83
N ASP A 105 4.61 17.18 1.79
CA ASP A 105 5.96 17.54 2.15
C ASP A 105 6.41 16.63 3.30
N LEU A 106 7.26 15.67 2.96
CA LEU A 106 7.83 14.74 3.93
C LEU A 106 9.05 15.37 4.59
N LYS A 107 9.17 15.12 5.89
CA LYS A 107 10.29 15.58 6.70
C LYS A 107 10.64 14.51 7.73
N PHE A 108 11.87 14.02 7.68
CA PHE A 108 12.34 12.98 8.60
C PHE A 108 13.65 13.40 9.25
N ASP A 109 13.68 13.40 10.58
CA ASP A 109 14.91 13.59 11.33
C ASP A 109 15.86 12.40 11.10
N ARG A 110 17.10 12.70 10.69
CA ARG A 110 18.09 11.67 10.34
C ARG A 110 18.52 10.85 11.54
N ALA A 111 18.62 11.46 12.72
CA ALA A 111 18.98 10.74 13.93
C ALA A 111 17.94 9.66 14.27
N THR A 112 16.66 9.97 14.11
CA THR A 112 15.55 9.03 14.27
C THR A 112 15.62 7.87 13.27
N LEU A 113 15.88 8.16 11.98
CA LEU A 113 16.06 7.12 10.96
C LEU A 113 17.27 6.21 11.25
N ILE A 114 18.37 6.77 11.73
CA ILE A 114 19.58 6.00 12.08
C ILE A 114 19.30 5.09 13.27
N LYS A 115 18.62 5.59 14.31
CA LYS A 115 18.23 4.77 15.47
C LYS A 115 17.32 3.61 15.08
N ALA A 116 16.36 3.85 14.18
CA ALA A 116 15.50 2.80 13.63
C ALA A 116 16.28 1.63 13.00
N MET A 117 17.47 1.90 12.45
CA MET A 117 18.32 0.88 11.81
C MET A 117 19.34 0.24 12.75
N THR A 118 19.78 0.96 13.78
CA THR A 118 20.95 0.58 14.60
C THR A 118 20.60 0.09 16.00
N GLU A 119 19.48 0.52 16.56
CA GLU A 119 19.03 0.06 17.86
C GLU A 119 18.34 -1.32 17.73
N SER A 120 18.51 -2.16 18.75
CA SER A 120 17.96 -3.52 18.73
C SER A 120 16.44 -3.56 18.83
N ASP A 121 15.84 -2.56 19.50
CA ASP A 121 14.41 -2.30 19.61
C ASP A 121 14.21 -0.78 19.76
N PHE A 122 13.48 -0.15 18.84
CA PHE A 122 13.28 1.29 18.82
C PHE A 122 11.90 1.65 18.27
N GLU A 123 11.21 2.58 18.92
CA GLU A 123 9.96 3.13 18.43
C GLU A 123 10.18 4.54 17.88
N ALA A 124 10.12 4.67 16.56
CA ALA A 124 10.17 5.95 15.88
C ALA A 124 8.78 6.61 15.91
N GLN A 125 8.72 7.82 16.44
CA GLN A 125 7.57 8.71 16.30
C GLN A 125 7.95 9.85 15.36
N PHE A 126 7.28 9.93 14.22
CA PHE A 126 7.52 10.98 13.24
C PHE A 126 6.63 12.21 13.50
N ASP A 127 6.99 13.32 12.87
CA ASP A 127 6.21 14.54 12.84
C ASP A 127 4.88 14.34 12.10
N THR A 128 3.97 15.31 12.27
CA THR A 128 2.73 15.33 11.50
C THR A 128 3.01 15.76 10.07
N HIS A 129 2.47 14.99 9.11
CA HIS A 129 2.51 15.32 7.68
C HIS A 129 1.09 15.65 7.19
N ASP A 130 0.96 16.78 6.49
CA ASP A 130 -0.24 17.14 5.76
C ASP A 130 -0.19 16.55 4.35
N VAL A 131 -1.13 15.67 4.04
CA VAL A 131 -1.30 15.07 2.72
C VAL A 131 -2.50 15.71 2.04
N ARG A 132 -2.30 16.20 0.82
CA ARG A 132 -3.36 16.75 -0.04
C ARG A 132 -3.60 15.79 -1.18
N CYS A 133 -4.84 15.39 -1.40
CA CYS A 133 -5.22 14.50 -2.49
C CYS A 133 -6.31 15.13 -3.36
N GLU A 134 -6.15 15.05 -4.66
CA GLU A 134 -7.21 15.31 -5.65
C GLU A 134 -7.80 13.97 -6.10
N LEU A 135 -9.07 13.71 -5.81
CA LEU A 135 -9.80 12.56 -6.33
C LEU A 135 -10.52 12.94 -7.61
N GLN A 136 -10.23 12.24 -8.69
CA GLN A 136 -10.88 12.47 -9.98
C GLN A 136 -12.32 11.94 -9.98
N ARG A 137 -13.25 12.71 -10.53
CA ARG A 137 -14.59 12.28 -10.96
C ARG A 137 -14.79 12.56 -12.44
N GLU A 138 -15.93 12.13 -12.98
CA GLU A 138 -16.27 12.28 -14.40
C GLU A 138 -16.29 13.75 -14.86
N SER A 139 -16.78 14.67 -14.03
CA SER A 139 -16.94 16.09 -14.38
C SER A 139 -16.24 17.07 -13.42
N GLU A 140 -15.68 16.59 -12.31
CA GLU A 140 -15.10 17.45 -11.26
C GLU A 140 -13.95 16.75 -10.50
N LYS A 141 -13.20 17.53 -9.71
CA LYS A 141 -12.17 17.02 -8.79
C LYS A 141 -12.58 17.30 -7.35
N TYR A 142 -12.38 16.32 -6.47
CA TYR A 142 -12.54 16.52 -5.03
C TYR A 142 -11.18 16.69 -4.36
N GLU A 143 -10.96 17.86 -3.78
CA GLU A 143 -9.77 18.10 -2.94
C GLU A 143 -10.02 17.57 -1.53
N ILE A 144 -9.02 16.88 -1.01
CA ILE A 144 -9.02 16.25 0.30
C ILE A 144 -7.71 16.61 0.98
N LYS A 145 -7.78 17.02 2.25
CA LYS A 145 -6.61 17.22 3.10
C LYS A 145 -6.72 16.30 4.29
N LEU A 146 -5.66 15.58 4.57
CA LEU A 146 -5.60 14.65 5.70
C LEU A 146 -4.25 14.79 6.40
N GLN A 147 -4.24 14.49 7.69
CA GLN A 147 -3.02 14.44 8.49
C GLN A 147 -2.68 13.01 8.86
N ILE A 148 -1.40 12.70 8.85
CA ILE A 148 -0.86 11.48 9.45
C ILE A 148 0.28 11.85 10.39
N ARG A 149 0.48 11.05 11.44
CA ARG A 149 1.60 11.20 12.37
C ARG A 149 2.23 9.83 12.64
N PRO A 150 2.98 9.29 11.67
CA PRO A 150 3.37 7.88 11.69
C PRO A 150 4.15 7.49 12.95
N ARG A 151 3.85 6.32 13.49
CA ARG A 151 4.63 5.66 14.55
C ARG A 151 4.99 4.26 14.09
N VAL A 152 6.27 3.93 14.17
CA VAL A 152 6.81 2.65 13.67
C VAL A 152 7.74 2.05 14.72
N THR A 153 7.49 0.80 15.08
CA THR A 153 8.40 0.02 15.93
C THR A 153 9.33 -0.79 15.05
N PHE A 154 10.63 -0.64 15.29
CA PHE A 154 11.70 -1.37 14.64
C PHE A 154 12.34 -2.36 15.59
N LYS A 155 12.66 -3.55 15.08
CA LYS A 155 13.51 -4.53 15.76
C LYS A 155 14.63 -4.94 14.83
N GLN A 156 15.87 -4.75 15.27
CA GLN A 156 17.06 -5.07 14.49
C GLN A 156 17.01 -4.49 13.06
N GLY A 157 16.61 -3.22 12.93
CA GLY A 157 16.51 -2.53 11.64
C GLY A 157 15.33 -2.95 10.75
N LYS A 158 14.37 -3.74 11.26
CA LYS A 158 13.15 -4.13 10.53
C LYS A 158 11.92 -3.55 11.18
N ALA A 159 11.01 -2.97 10.40
CA ALA A 159 9.71 -2.57 10.92
C ALA A 159 8.90 -3.82 11.30
N VAL A 160 8.35 -3.83 12.51
CA VAL A 160 7.51 -4.94 13.03
C VAL A 160 6.10 -4.48 13.42
N LYS A 161 5.92 -3.17 13.61
CA LYS A 161 4.63 -2.55 13.89
C LYS A 161 4.62 -1.16 13.27
N ALA A 162 3.48 -0.75 12.70
CA ALA A 162 3.32 0.58 12.16
C ALA A 162 1.89 1.08 12.37
N SER A 163 1.75 2.37 12.58
CA SER A 163 0.47 3.06 12.62
C SER A 163 0.64 4.41 11.94
N LEU A 164 -0.34 4.80 11.13
CA LEU A 164 -0.29 6.11 10.47
C LEU A 164 -0.73 7.23 11.40
N ASN A 165 -1.51 6.92 12.44
CA ASN A 165 -2.13 7.87 13.37
C ASN A 165 -2.79 9.03 12.60
N TRP A 166 -3.92 8.71 11.96
CA TRP A 166 -4.69 9.67 11.18
C TRP A 166 -5.20 10.79 12.08
N GLY A 167 -4.98 12.03 11.63
CA GLY A 167 -5.38 13.25 12.32
C GLY A 167 -6.57 13.92 11.65
N LYS A 168 -6.47 15.24 11.44
CA LYS A 168 -7.52 16.04 10.83
C LYS A 168 -7.83 15.57 9.40
N ILE A 169 -9.11 15.56 9.03
CA ILE A 169 -9.58 15.28 7.66
C ILE A 169 -10.53 16.40 7.22
N GLU A 170 -10.17 17.05 6.12
CA GLU A 170 -10.98 18.03 5.40
C GLU A 170 -11.32 17.44 4.03
N ALA A 171 -12.61 17.18 3.79
CA ALA A 171 -13.10 16.64 2.54
C ALA A 171 -14.56 17.09 2.33
N PRO A 172 -15.06 17.14 1.08
CA PRO A 172 -16.48 17.27 0.79
C PRO A 172 -17.30 16.21 1.53
N THR A 173 -18.51 16.54 1.99
CA THR A 173 -19.34 15.69 2.85
C THR A 173 -19.45 14.24 2.37
N LEU A 174 -19.60 14.05 1.05
CA LEU A 174 -19.73 12.73 0.43
C LEU A 174 -18.45 11.87 0.56
N ALA A 175 -17.28 12.48 0.45
CA ALA A 175 -16.00 11.77 0.64
C ALA A 175 -15.63 11.65 2.13
N LYS A 176 -16.04 12.63 2.94
CA LYS A 176 -15.70 12.72 4.36
C LYS A 176 -16.22 11.52 5.16
N SER A 177 -17.44 11.05 4.93
CA SER A 177 -18.01 9.93 5.69
C SER A 177 -17.25 8.61 5.47
N ALA A 178 -16.93 8.29 4.22
CA ALA A 178 -16.18 7.10 3.85
C ALA A 178 -14.74 7.16 4.38
N LEU A 179 -14.05 8.28 4.16
CA LEU A 179 -12.67 8.47 4.63
C LEU A 179 -12.57 8.49 6.16
N TRP A 180 -13.51 9.16 6.84
CA TRP A 180 -13.51 9.21 8.30
C TRP A 180 -13.71 7.81 8.89
N SER A 181 -14.61 7.02 8.32
CA SER A 181 -14.84 5.64 8.77
C SER A 181 -13.59 4.76 8.56
N ALA A 182 -12.94 4.84 7.40
CA ALA A 182 -11.74 4.08 7.10
C ALA A 182 -10.55 4.46 8.01
N THR A 183 -10.34 5.76 8.21
CA THR A 183 -9.24 6.27 9.07
C THR A 183 -9.50 6.03 10.56
N ALA A 184 -10.75 6.12 11.02
CA ALA A 184 -11.12 5.76 12.38
C ALA A 184 -10.94 4.26 12.65
N ALA A 185 -11.32 3.41 11.68
CA ALA A 185 -11.08 1.98 11.75
C ALA A 185 -9.58 1.65 11.81
N ASP A 186 -8.75 2.32 11.01
CA ASP A 186 -7.29 2.14 11.07
C ASP A 186 -6.69 2.59 12.41
N ASN A 187 -7.09 3.75 12.94
CA ASN A 187 -6.63 4.23 14.25
C ASN A 187 -7.03 3.28 15.41
N SER A 188 -8.18 2.61 15.30
CA SER A 188 -8.72 1.75 16.38
C SER A 188 -8.24 0.30 16.27
N PHE A 189 -8.15 -0.23 15.05
CA PHE A 189 -7.95 -1.66 14.78
C PHE A 189 -6.67 -1.96 13.98
N GLY A 190 -5.94 -0.93 13.52
CA GLY A 190 -4.70 -1.11 12.76
C GLY A 190 -4.90 -1.82 11.43
N VAL A 191 -6.00 -1.53 10.72
CA VAL A 191 -6.40 -2.20 9.47
C VAL A 191 -5.29 -2.16 8.40
N LEU A 192 -4.49 -1.09 8.36
CA LEU A 192 -3.40 -0.89 7.41
C LEU A 192 -2.03 -1.28 7.97
N GLN A 193 -1.94 -1.67 9.25
CA GLN A 193 -0.66 -1.89 9.94
C GLN A 193 0.24 -2.87 9.18
N SER A 194 -0.28 -4.02 8.75
CA SER A 194 0.52 -5.03 8.05
C SER A 194 1.06 -4.51 6.71
N THR A 195 0.20 -3.86 5.92
CA THR A 195 0.58 -3.26 4.64
C THR A 195 1.63 -2.17 4.83
N VAL A 196 1.50 -1.31 5.83
CA VAL A 196 2.50 -0.26 6.10
C VAL A 196 3.83 -0.87 6.56
N VAL A 197 3.81 -1.93 7.38
CA VAL A 197 5.02 -2.66 7.77
C VAL A 197 5.70 -3.31 6.56
N GLU A 198 4.92 -3.93 5.68
CA GLU A 198 5.42 -4.52 4.42
C GLU A 198 6.06 -3.45 3.54
N ASP A 199 5.37 -2.34 3.29
CA ASP A 199 5.85 -1.23 2.46
C ASP A 199 7.15 -0.61 3.00
N ILE A 200 7.27 -0.42 4.32
CA ILE A 200 8.49 0.11 4.94
C ILE A 200 9.66 -0.85 4.74
N ASN A 201 9.44 -2.15 4.98
CA ASN A 201 10.50 -3.14 4.83
C ASN A 201 10.89 -3.34 3.35
N GLU A 202 9.92 -3.35 2.43
CA GLU A 202 10.18 -3.36 0.98
C GLU A 202 10.99 -2.13 0.57
N PHE A 203 10.65 -0.95 1.10
CA PHE A 203 11.38 0.26 0.82
C PHE A 203 12.85 0.17 1.26
N ILE A 204 13.08 -0.17 2.54
CA ILE A 204 14.42 -0.28 3.13
C ILE A 204 15.30 -1.30 2.38
N GLN A 205 14.70 -2.40 1.92
CA GLN A 205 15.44 -3.50 1.29
C GLN A 205 15.46 -3.36 -0.24
N ALA A 206 14.33 -3.60 -0.88
CA ALA A 206 14.23 -3.69 -2.33
C ALA A 206 14.39 -2.31 -2.99
N LYS A 207 13.64 -1.30 -2.53
CA LYS A 207 13.69 0.03 -3.18
C LYS A 207 15.00 0.76 -2.96
N CYS A 208 15.61 0.64 -1.78
CA CYS A 208 16.97 1.14 -1.61
C CYS A 208 17.98 0.42 -2.50
N THR A 209 17.82 -0.89 -2.75
CA THR A 209 18.70 -1.61 -3.68
C THR A 209 18.56 -1.09 -5.12
N GLU A 210 17.35 -0.75 -5.57
CA GLU A 210 17.10 -0.17 -6.91
C GLU A 210 17.83 1.16 -7.17
N VAL A 211 18.20 1.89 -6.11
CA VAL A 211 18.91 3.18 -6.18
C VAL A 211 20.31 3.12 -5.56
N LYS A 212 20.87 1.92 -5.33
CA LYS A 212 22.11 1.71 -4.58
C LYS A 212 23.30 2.52 -5.07
N GLU A 213 23.52 2.56 -6.38
CA GLU A 213 24.63 3.30 -7.00
C GLU A 213 24.56 4.81 -6.70
N GLU A 214 23.37 5.32 -6.40
CA GLU A 214 23.15 6.73 -6.13
C GLU A 214 23.39 7.11 -4.67
N TRP A 215 23.28 6.18 -3.71
CA TRP A 215 23.48 6.48 -2.29
C TRP A 215 24.68 5.80 -1.64
N GLN A 216 25.15 4.64 -2.11
CA GLN A 216 26.15 3.86 -1.39
C GLN A 216 27.48 4.64 -1.24
N GLY A 217 27.95 4.79 0.00
CA GLY A 217 29.22 5.46 0.30
C GLY A 217 29.21 6.99 0.15
N LYS A 218 28.04 7.60 -0.08
CA LYS A 218 27.84 9.05 -0.13
C LYS A 218 27.28 9.57 1.19
#